data_AF-A0A1U7WL96-F1
#
_entry.id   AF-A0A1U7WL96-F1
#
_cell.length_a   1.000
_cell.length_b   1.000
_cell.length_c   1.000
_cell.angle_alpha   90.00
_cell.angle_beta   90.00
_cell.angle_gamma   90.00
#
_symmetry.space_group_name_H-M   'P 1'
#
loop_
_entity.id
_entity.type
_entity.pdbx_description
1 polymer ?
#
loop_
_entity_poly.entity_id
_entity_poly.type
_entity_poly.pdbx_seq_one_letter_code
_entity_poly.pdbx_strand_id
1 'polypeptide(L)'
;MGHNVNEYQLIPQTIRTSAAAKEAKEIHFERTITVSEDEVQLHKRLNKNQLTAYDVIINRVFSNKAGAFFIDGPGGTGKIFLYRALLATVWSMGYIALATATSGVATSILPGGRTAHSRFKIPIDINENVSCNISKQSALASLIRDAKVIVWDEASMANKRMLEVFDLLLKDPMDTHFIRWE
;
A
#
# COMPACT_ATOMS: atom_id res chain seq x y z
N MET A 1 9.53 -4.55 -14.54
CA MET A 1 9.95 -4.24 -15.92
C MET A 1 8.73 -3.82 -16.70
N GLY A 2 8.76 -2.65 -17.34
CA GLY A 2 7.67 -2.19 -18.19
C GLY A 2 8.26 -1.38 -19.32
N HIS A 3 8.08 -1.86 -20.55
CA HIS A 3 8.45 -1.14 -21.76
C HIS A 3 7.48 0.02 -21.97
N ASN A 4 7.97 1.14 -22.49
CA ASN A 4 7.09 2.25 -22.83
C ASN A 4 6.15 1.81 -23.96
N VAL A 5 4.85 2.06 -23.85
CA VAL A 5 3.88 1.69 -24.92
C VAL A 5 4.25 2.31 -26.27
N ASN A 6 4.97 3.44 -26.25
CA ASN A 6 5.49 4.11 -27.44
C ASN A 6 6.63 3.32 -28.14
N GLU A 7 7.31 2.40 -27.45
CA GLU A 7 8.34 1.54 -28.04
C GLU A 7 7.73 0.53 -29.02
N TYR A 8 6.46 0.16 -28.83
CA TYR A 8 5.77 -0.80 -29.69
C TYR A 8 5.18 -0.18 -30.96
N GLN A 9 5.28 1.16 -31.13
CA GLN A 9 4.82 1.91 -32.31
C GLN A 9 3.39 1.55 -32.79
N LEU A 10 2.52 1.15 -31.87
CA LEU A 10 1.16 0.65 -32.20
C LEU A 10 0.24 1.73 -32.76
N ILE A 11 0.55 3.01 -32.50
CA ILE A 11 -0.19 4.15 -33.04
C ILE A 11 0.79 5.25 -33.50
N PRO A 12 0.41 6.08 -34.50
CA PRO A 12 1.29 7.14 -35.02
C PRO A 12 1.62 8.25 -34.03
N GLN A 13 0.85 8.34 -32.94
CA GLN A 13 0.98 9.41 -31.95
C GLN A 13 1.69 8.92 -30.69
N THR A 14 2.67 9.69 -30.21
CA THR A 14 3.34 9.41 -28.95
C THR A 14 2.39 9.73 -27.78
N ILE A 15 2.01 8.72 -27.01
CA ILE A 15 1.27 8.88 -25.76
C ILE A 15 2.23 9.45 -24.71
N ARG A 16 2.20 10.76 -24.50
CA ARG A 16 2.93 11.45 -23.44
C ARG A 16 1.97 11.81 -22.30
N THR A 17 1.92 10.96 -21.29
CA THR A 17 1.30 11.33 -20.00
C THR A 17 2.39 11.95 -19.13
N SER A 18 2.21 13.18 -18.65
CA SER A 18 3.17 13.76 -17.71
C SER A 18 3.19 12.96 -16.41
N ALA A 19 4.35 12.90 -15.74
CA ALA A 19 4.50 12.23 -14.45
C ALA A 19 3.44 12.75 -13.46
N ALA A 20 3.29 14.07 -13.36
CA ALA A 20 2.28 14.73 -12.54
C ALA A 20 0.83 14.29 -12.86
N ALA A 21 0.48 14.08 -14.13
CA ALA A 21 -0.86 13.63 -14.51
C ALA A 21 -1.10 12.14 -14.19
N LYS A 22 -0.08 11.28 -14.33
CA LYS A 22 -0.15 9.87 -13.90
C LYS A 22 -0.26 9.77 -12.37
N GLU A 23 0.45 10.65 -11.69
CA GLU A 23 0.54 10.78 -10.24
C GLU A 23 -0.77 11.28 -9.60
N ALA A 24 -1.37 12.34 -10.15
CA ALA A 24 -2.69 12.80 -9.72
C ALA A 24 -3.77 11.72 -9.93
N LYS A 25 -3.65 10.92 -11.01
CA LYS A 25 -4.53 9.78 -11.26
C LYS A 25 -4.39 8.67 -10.21
N GLU A 26 -3.18 8.37 -9.73
CA GLU A 26 -2.98 7.34 -8.70
C GLU A 26 -3.61 7.74 -7.36
N ILE A 27 -3.40 8.99 -6.91
CA ILE A 27 -4.01 9.50 -5.68
C ILE A 27 -5.55 9.56 -5.82
N HIS A 28 -6.03 10.06 -6.97
CA HIS A 28 -7.47 10.12 -7.23
C HIS A 28 -8.09 8.73 -7.26
N PHE A 29 -7.43 7.75 -7.88
CA PHE A 29 -7.89 6.37 -7.91
C PHE A 29 -8.09 5.81 -6.50
N GLU A 30 -7.09 5.95 -5.62
CA GLU A 30 -7.17 5.45 -4.23
C GLU A 30 -8.26 6.15 -3.41
N ARG A 31 -8.51 7.44 -3.66
CA ARG A 31 -9.61 8.20 -3.01
C ARG A 31 -10.99 7.88 -3.57
N THR A 32 -11.06 7.26 -4.75
CA THR A 32 -12.32 6.96 -5.46
C THR A 32 -12.68 5.48 -5.37
N ILE A 33 -11.91 4.67 -4.62
CA ILE A 33 -12.25 3.28 -4.35
C ILE A 33 -13.63 3.26 -3.67
N THR A 34 -14.61 2.74 -4.40
CA THR A 34 -15.97 2.61 -3.91
C THR A 34 -16.10 1.27 -3.22
N VAL A 35 -16.43 1.30 -1.93
CA VAL A 35 -16.66 0.11 -1.10
C VAL A 35 -18.14 -0.22 -1.17
N SER A 36 -18.50 -1.47 -1.44
CA SER A 36 -19.91 -1.88 -1.43
C SER A 36 -20.46 -1.87 0.01
N GLU A 37 -21.77 -1.70 0.16
CA GLU A 37 -22.41 -1.75 1.49
C GLU A 37 -22.09 -3.06 2.22
N ASP A 38 -22.08 -4.19 1.51
CA ASP A 38 -21.71 -5.50 2.05
C ASP A 38 -20.27 -5.52 2.60
N GLU A 39 -19.32 -4.85 1.92
CA GLU A 39 -17.93 -4.77 2.39
C GLU A 39 -17.80 -3.92 3.66
N VAL A 40 -18.58 -2.84 3.77
CA VAL A 40 -18.63 -2.02 4.99
C VAL A 40 -19.11 -2.85 6.19
N GLN A 41 -20.00 -3.82 5.97
CA GLN A 41 -20.53 -4.68 7.03
C GLN A 41 -19.61 -5.87 7.39
N LEU A 42 -18.47 -6.07 6.74
CA LEU A 42 -17.58 -7.21 7.00
C LEU A 42 -17.14 -7.30 8.47
N HIS A 43 -16.94 -6.15 9.12
CA HIS A 43 -16.53 -6.09 10.53
C HIS A 43 -17.52 -6.80 11.47
N LYS A 44 -18.82 -6.81 11.14
CA LYS A 44 -19.87 -7.49 11.93
C LYS A 44 -19.80 -9.01 11.86
N ARG A 45 -19.07 -9.55 10.87
CA ARG A 45 -18.93 -10.99 10.61
C ARG A 45 -17.56 -11.53 11.05
N LEU A 46 -16.73 -10.70 11.68
CA LEU A 46 -15.44 -11.12 12.22
C LEU A 46 -15.65 -12.09 13.38
N ASN A 47 -14.81 -13.12 13.45
CA ASN A 47 -14.75 -13.95 14.65
C ASN A 47 -14.12 -13.18 15.82
N LYS A 48 -14.22 -13.70 17.04
CA LYS A 48 -13.75 -13.02 18.26
C LYS A 48 -12.29 -12.52 18.18
N ASN A 49 -11.38 -13.33 17.64
CA ASN A 49 -9.96 -12.98 17.56
C ASN A 49 -9.70 -11.92 16.48
N GLN A 50 -10.35 -12.06 15.33
CA GLN A 50 -10.30 -11.06 14.26
C GLN A 50 -10.91 -9.73 14.71
N LEU A 51 -12.03 -9.76 15.43
CA LEU A 51 -12.67 -8.56 15.96
C LEU A 51 -11.77 -7.85 16.97
N THR A 52 -11.11 -8.61 17.85
CA THR A 52 -10.12 -8.05 18.79
C THR A 52 -8.99 -7.33 18.05
N ALA A 53 -8.42 -7.96 17.02
CA ALA A 53 -7.37 -7.33 16.21
C ALA A 53 -7.89 -6.11 15.44
N TYR A 54 -9.09 -6.22 14.88
CA TYR A 54 -9.77 -5.14 14.17
C TYR A 54 -9.96 -3.92 15.07
N ASP A 55 -10.54 -4.10 16.26
CA ASP A 55 -10.80 -3.02 17.21
C ASP A 55 -9.50 -2.33 17.63
N VAL A 56 -8.44 -3.09 17.92
CA VAL A 56 -7.14 -2.54 18.28
C VAL A 56 -6.57 -1.67 17.15
N ILE A 57 -6.62 -2.17 15.92
CA ILE A 57 -6.05 -1.47 14.75
C ILE A 57 -6.89 -0.24 14.40
N ILE A 58 -8.20 -0.38 14.30
CA ILE A 58 -9.13 0.70 13.95
C ILE A 58 -9.08 1.82 14.98
N ASN A 59 -9.09 1.50 16.27
CA ASN A 59 -8.93 2.50 17.32
C ASN A 59 -7.59 3.23 17.18
N ARG A 60 -6.50 2.52 16.87
CA ARG A 60 -5.18 3.14 16.66
C ARG A 60 -5.18 4.10 15.46
N VAL A 61 -5.75 3.66 14.34
CA VAL A 61 -5.87 4.43 13.09
C VAL A 61 -6.64 5.72 13.33
N PHE A 62 -7.83 5.65 13.93
CA PHE A 62 -8.68 6.84 14.15
C PHE A 62 -8.25 7.69 15.34
N SER A 63 -7.42 7.15 16.25
CA SER A 63 -6.71 7.97 17.26
C SER A 63 -5.51 8.72 16.69
N ASN A 64 -5.20 8.60 15.39
CA ASN A 64 -4.03 9.19 14.74
C ASN A 64 -2.71 8.86 15.45
N LYS A 65 -2.58 7.64 15.99
CA LYS A 65 -1.36 7.18 16.64
C LYS A 65 -0.60 6.26 15.70
N ALA A 66 0.70 6.51 15.50
CA ALA A 66 1.56 5.60 14.75
C ALA A 66 1.57 4.20 15.40
N GLY A 67 1.65 3.15 14.60
CA GLY A 67 1.70 1.77 15.07
C GLY A 67 1.96 0.79 13.93
N ALA A 68 2.61 -0.32 14.26
CA ALA A 68 2.84 -1.45 13.35
C ALA A 68 2.32 -2.71 14.04
N PHE A 69 1.62 -3.55 13.29
CA PHE A 69 1.00 -4.77 13.81
C PHE A 69 1.37 -5.93 12.89
N PHE A 70 1.71 -7.07 13.49
CA PHE A 70 1.86 -8.32 12.77
C PHE A 70 0.67 -9.23 13.12
N ILE A 71 -0.12 -9.58 12.11
CA ILE A 71 -1.26 -10.49 12.28
C ILE A 71 -0.80 -11.90 11.98
N ASP A 72 -0.56 -12.66 13.05
CA ASP A 72 -0.26 -14.07 12.94
C ASP A 72 -1.54 -14.92 12.97
N GLY A 73 -1.52 -16.01 12.22
CA GLY A 73 -2.61 -16.96 12.16
C GLY A 73 -2.31 -18.06 11.15
N PRO A 74 -2.60 -19.34 11.45
CA PRO A 74 -2.47 -20.43 10.50
C PRO A 74 -3.21 -20.19 9.17
N GLY A 75 -2.88 -20.98 8.15
CA GLY A 75 -3.65 -21.02 6.90
C GLY A 75 -5.14 -21.27 7.18
N GLY A 76 -6.02 -20.58 6.45
CA GLY A 76 -7.48 -20.74 6.61
C GLY A 76 -8.11 -19.96 7.77
N THR A 77 -7.35 -19.19 8.56
CA THR A 77 -7.90 -18.37 9.68
C THR A 77 -8.58 -17.08 9.25
N GLY A 78 -8.71 -16.82 7.94
CA GLY A 78 -9.40 -15.65 7.42
C GLY A 78 -8.66 -14.33 7.66
N LYS A 79 -7.31 -14.32 7.71
CA LYS A 79 -6.52 -13.05 7.79
C LYS A 79 -6.91 -12.05 6.70
N ILE A 80 -7.08 -12.55 5.48
CA ILE A 80 -7.57 -11.76 4.33
C ILE A 80 -8.94 -11.13 4.62
N PHE A 81 -9.84 -11.85 5.30
CA PHE A 81 -11.16 -11.33 5.66
C PHE A 81 -11.06 -10.16 6.64
N LEU A 82 -10.16 -10.26 7.63
CA LEU A 82 -9.82 -9.14 8.52
C LEU A 82 -9.23 -7.96 7.74
N TYR A 83 -8.30 -8.20 6.82
CA TYR A 83 -7.70 -7.15 5.99
C TYR A 83 -8.74 -6.40 5.17
N ARG A 84 -9.69 -7.12 4.54
CA ARG A 84 -10.80 -6.52 3.81
C ARG A 84 -11.69 -5.67 4.71
N ALA A 85 -12.00 -6.14 5.91
CA ALA A 85 -12.79 -5.35 6.87
C ALA A 85 -12.07 -4.05 7.29
N LEU A 86 -10.76 -4.10 7.54
CA LEU A 86 -9.95 -2.93 7.86
C LEU A 86 -9.96 -1.91 6.72
N LEU A 87 -9.66 -2.36 5.50
CA LEU A 87 -9.63 -1.52 4.31
C LEU A 87 -11.00 -0.89 4.03
N ALA A 88 -12.07 -1.69 4.04
CA ALA A 88 -13.44 -1.23 3.84
C ALA A 88 -13.87 -0.17 4.85
N THR A 89 -13.46 -0.32 6.11
CA THR A 89 -13.79 0.64 7.18
C THR A 89 -13.09 1.99 6.95
N VAL A 90 -11.82 1.98 6.54
CA VAL A 90 -11.06 3.21 6.33
C VAL A 90 -11.54 3.94 5.07
N TRP A 91 -11.78 3.20 3.98
CA TRP A 91 -12.31 3.77 2.75
C TRP A 91 -13.75 4.29 2.89
N SER A 92 -14.62 3.63 3.66
CA SER A 92 -16.00 4.11 3.86
C SER A 92 -16.07 5.44 4.60
N MET A 93 -15.01 5.80 5.34
CA MET A 93 -14.83 7.10 5.97
C MET A 93 -14.13 8.13 5.07
N GLY A 94 -13.85 7.80 3.81
CA GLY A 94 -13.22 8.69 2.84
C GLY A 94 -11.70 8.85 2.99
N TYR A 95 -11.06 7.98 3.79
CA TYR A 95 -9.60 8.01 3.97
C TYR A 95 -8.89 7.07 3.00
N ILE A 96 -7.59 7.33 2.79
CA ILE A 96 -6.74 6.47 1.97
C ILE A 96 -6.30 5.25 2.79
N ALA A 97 -6.59 4.06 2.27
CA ALA A 97 -6.08 2.78 2.76
C ALA A 97 -5.34 2.07 1.62
N LEU A 98 -4.10 1.63 1.87
CA LEU A 98 -3.28 0.99 0.84
C LEU A 98 -3.26 -0.53 1.06
N ALA A 99 -3.79 -1.27 0.09
CA ALA A 99 -3.69 -2.71 0.04
C ALA A 99 -2.47 -3.15 -0.76
N THR A 100 -1.59 -3.92 -0.12
CA THR A 100 -0.38 -4.46 -0.73
C THR A 100 -0.18 -5.94 -0.44
N ALA A 101 0.53 -6.62 -1.33
CA ALA A 101 1.00 -7.98 -1.08
C ALA A 101 2.36 -8.22 -1.75
N THR A 102 3.04 -9.32 -1.38
CA THR A 102 4.31 -9.69 -2.00
C THR A 102 4.11 -10.30 -3.39
N SER A 103 3.12 -11.19 -3.56
CA SER A 103 2.76 -11.81 -4.85
C SER A 103 1.61 -11.12 -5.57
N GLY A 104 1.66 -11.06 -6.91
CA GLY A 104 0.55 -10.54 -7.74
C GLY A 104 -0.73 -11.39 -7.67
N VAL A 105 -0.62 -12.66 -7.28
CA VAL A 105 -1.82 -13.50 -7.05
C VAL A 105 -2.53 -13.05 -5.77
N ALA A 106 -1.76 -12.82 -4.70
CA ALA A 106 -2.30 -12.34 -3.43
C ALA A 106 -2.94 -10.95 -3.55
N THR A 107 -2.40 -10.07 -4.40
CA THR A 107 -3.00 -8.74 -4.62
C THR A 107 -4.40 -8.80 -5.20
N SER A 108 -4.71 -9.82 -6.00
CA SER A 108 -6.03 -9.93 -6.65
C SER A 108 -7.16 -10.20 -5.65
N ILE A 109 -6.82 -10.62 -4.43
CA ILE A 109 -7.79 -10.95 -3.37
C ILE A 109 -8.13 -9.71 -2.52
N LEU A 110 -7.22 -8.75 -2.45
CA LEU A 110 -7.45 -7.47 -1.76
C LEU A 110 -8.01 -6.44 -2.74
N PRO A 111 -9.11 -5.74 -2.41
CA PRO A 111 -9.59 -4.64 -3.24
C PRO A 111 -8.49 -3.59 -3.41
N GLY A 112 -8.32 -3.06 -4.64
CA GLY A 112 -7.22 -2.12 -4.93
C GLY A 112 -5.81 -2.66 -4.69
N GLY A 113 -5.65 -3.98 -4.53
CA GLY A 113 -4.38 -4.61 -4.21
C GLY A 113 -3.33 -4.40 -5.29
N ARG A 114 -2.13 -4.01 -4.87
CA ARG A 114 -0.94 -3.90 -5.75
C ARG A 114 0.27 -4.55 -5.08
N THR A 115 1.22 -5.05 -5.86
CA THR A 115 2.41 -5.66 -5.26
C THR A 115 3.22 -4.59 -4.53
N ALA A 116 3.87 -4.93 -3.43
CA ALA A 116 4.68 -3.97 -2.67
C ALA A 116 5.73 -3.28 -3.56
N HIS A 117 6.40 -4.04 -4.45
CA HIS A 117 7.31 -3.49 -5.45
C HIS A 117 6.65 -2.45 -6.37
N SER A 118 5.46 -2.74 -6.92
CA SER A 118 4.78 -1.80 -7.82
C SER A 118 4.20 -0.59 -7.10
N ARG A 119 3.66 -0.79 -5.88
CA ARG A 119 3.07 0.25 -5.04
C ARG A 119 4.12 1.25 -4.59
N PHE A 120 5.22 0.75 -4.04
CA PHE A 120 6.26 1.56 -3.42
C PHE A 120 7.45 1.85 -4.34
N LYS A 121 7.38 1.41 -5.60
CA LYS A 121 8.45 1.54 -6.60
C LYS A 121 9.79 0.98 -6.10
N ILE A 122 9.74 -0.07 -5.27
CA ILE A 122 10.93 -0.75 -4.75
C ILE A 122 11.50 -1.62 -5.88
N PRO A 123 12.80 -1.50 -6.23
CA PRO A 123 13.43 -2.36 -7.24
C PRO A 123 13.32 -3.84 -6.89
N ILE A 124 13.15 -4.70 -7.91
CA ILE A 124 13.08 -6.16 -7.74
C ILE A 124 14.48 -6.73 -7.47
N ASP A 125 15.49 -6.25 -8.20
CA ASP A 125 16.90 -6.57 -7.96
C ASP A 125 17.50 -5.55 -7.00
N ILE A 126 17.43 -5.84 -5.71
CA ILE A 126 18.10 -5.04 -4.69
C ILE A 126 19.56 -5.52 -4.57
N ASN A 127 20.41 -5.10 -5.50
CA ASN A 127 21.87 -5.20 -5.33
C ASN A 127 22.34 -4.24 -4.23
N GLU A 128 23.52 -4.48 -3.65
CA GLU A 128 23.99 -3.93 -2.36
C GLU A 128 23.97 -2.40 -2.18
N ASN A 129 23.70 -1.60 -3.23
CA ASN A 129 23.70 -0.14 -3.21
C ASN A 129 22.36 0.52 -3.63
N VAL A 130 21.19 -0.07 -3.34
CA VAL A 130 19.91 0.62 -3.65
C VAL A 130 19.66 1.77 -2.67
N SER A 131 19.87 3.00 -3.13
CA SER A 131 19.29 4.20 -2.54
C SER A 131 17.87 4.38 -3.06
N CYS A 132 16.90 4.45 -2.15
CA CYS A 132 15.51 4.72 -2.52
C CYS A 132 15.34 6.22 -2.74
N ASN A 133 15.69 6.72 -3.93
CA ASN A 133 15.50 8.14 -4.29
C ASN A 133 14.04 8.42 -4.64
N ILE A 134 13.16 8.39 -3.65
CA ILE A 134 11.79 8.87 -3.79
C ILE A 134 11.80 10.33 -3.37
N SER A 135 11.68 11.22 -4.35
CA SER A 135 11.57 12.65 -4.07
C SER A 135 10.44 12.91 -3.08
N LYS A 136 10.70 13.74 -2.07
CA LYS A 136 9.73 14.17 -1.04
C LYS A 136 8.48 14.83 -1.62
N GLN A 137 8.58 15.32 -2.86
CA GLN A 137 7.50 15.95 -3.62
C GLN A 137 6.83 14.99 -4.61
N SER A 138 7.23 13.72 -4.64
CA SER A 138 6.58 12.74 -5.50
C SER A 138 5.18 12.42 -4.96
N ALA A 139 4.23 12.13 -5.86
CA ALA A 139 2.90 11.71 -5.43
C ALA A 139 2.89 10.40 -4.65
N LEU A 140 3.92 9.55 -4.79
CA LEU A 140 4.07 8.36 -3.95
C LEU A 140 4.32 8.76 -2.49
N ALA A 141 5.22 9.73 -2.24
CA ALA A 141 5.45 10.25 -0.89
C ALA A 141 4.18 10.90 -0.30
N SER A 142 3.42 11.66 -1.11
CA SER A 142 2.12 12.20 -0.69
C SER A 142 1.10 11.10 -0.39
N LEU A 143 1.03 10.06 -1.23
CA LEU A 143 0.11 8.95 -1.04
C LEU A 143 0.40 8.18 0.25
N ILE A 144 1.67 7.92 0.54
CA ILE A 144 2.10 7.24 1.78
C ILE A 144 1.82 8.12 3.00
N ARG A 145 2.06 9.43 2.91
CA ARG A 145 1.79 10.37 4.01
C ARG A 145 0.30 10.53 4.30
N ASP A 146 -0.53 10.52 3.25
CA ASP A 146 -1.98 10.66 3.36
C ASP A 146 -2.67 9.34 3.76
N ALA A 147 -1.98 8.20 3.62
CA ALA A 147 -2.53 6.89 3.96
C ALA A 147 -2.75 6.76 5.48
N LYS A 148 -3.97 6.37 5.87
CA LYS A 148 -4.32 6.07 7.27
C LYS A 148 -3.90 4.67 7.68
N VAL A 149 -3.87 3.74 6.73
CA VAL A 149 -3.46 2.36 6.96
C VAL A 149 -2.79 1.79 5.71
N ILE A 150 -1.77 0.97 5.93
CA ILE A 150 -1.14 0.13 4.90
C ILE A 150 -1.29 -1.31 5.37
N VAL A 151 -1.94 -2.13 4.55
CA VAL A 151 -2.08 -3.56 4.79
C VAL A 151 -1.14 -4.29 3.83
N TRP A 152 -0.30 -5.18 4.37
CA TRP A 152 0.65 -5.96 3.59
C TRP A 152 0.40 -7.46 3.81
N ASP A 153 -0.17 -8.12 2.80
CA ASP A 153 -0.33 -9.58 2.80
C ASP A 153 0.91 -10.32 2.30
N GLU A 154 1.20 -11.48 2.88
CA GLU A 154 2.44 -12.23 2.64
C GLU A 154 3.72 -11.41 2.92
N ALA A 155 3.67 -10.50 3.89
CA ALA A 155 4.86 -9.72 4.30
C ALA A 155 6.02 -10.62 4.77
N SER A 156 5.73 -11.82 5.28
CA SER A 156 6.72 -12.84 5.64
C SER A 156 7.51 -13.38 4.45
N MET A 157 6.98 -13.26 3.22
CA MET A 157 7.65 -13.65 1.99
C MET A 157 8.51 -12.52 1.42
N ALA A 158 8.41 -11.31 1.97
CA ALA A 158 9.26 -10.19 1.56
C ALA A 158 10.70 -10.46 1.98
N ASN A 159 11.66 -10.15 1.09
CA ASN A 159 13.06 -10.23 1.47
C ASN A 159 13.39 -9.13 2.50
N LYS A 160 14.41 -9.37 3.34
CA LYS A 160 14.82 -8.43 4.39
C LYS A 160 15.09 -7.03 3.83
N ARG A 161 15.73 -6.95 2.66
CA ARG A 161 16.08 -5.69 2.00
C ARG A 161 14.86 -4.85 1.61
N MET A 162 13.80 -5.49 1.12
CA MET A 162 12.55 -4.81 0.78
C MET A 162 11.91 -4.21 2.04
N LEU A 163 11.94 -4.93 3.16
CA LEU A 163 11.45 -4.40 4.44
C LEU A 163 12.31 -3.23 4.93
N GLU A 164 13.63 -3.30 4.80
CA GLU A 164 14.54 -2.18 5.12
C GLU A 164 14.25 -0.95 4.26
N VAL A 165 14.13 -1.13 2.94
CA VAL A 165 13.79 -0.05 2.01
C VAL A 165 12.40 0.51 2.30
N PHE A 166 11.44 -0.33 2.65
CA PHE A 166 10.10 0.09 3.04
C PHE A 166 10.10 0.87 4.36
N ASP A 167 10.88 0.45 5.36
CA ASP A 167 11.02 1.20 6.61
C ASP A 167 11.66 2.58 6.38
N LEU A 168 12.69 2.65 5.54
CA LEU A 168 13.29 3.92 5.10
C LEU A 168 12.28 4.78 4.34
N LEU A 169 11.49 4.17 3.45
CA LEU A 169 10.39 4.83 2.75
C LEU A 169 9.29 5.31 3.69
N LEU A 170 9.05 4.69 4.84
CA LEU A 170 8.08 5.22 5.80
C LEU A 170 8.68 6.36 6.63
N LYS A 171 9.99 6.32 6.88
CA LYS A 171 10.71 7.35 7.64
C LYS A 171 10.96 8.60 6.81
N ASP A 172 11.58 8.51 5.64
CA ASP A 172 12.02 9.67 4.83
C ASP A 172 10.89 10.66 4.38
N PRO A 173 9.68 10.23 3.96
CA PRO A 173 8.58 11.14 3.67
C PRO A 173 7.89 11.67 4.93
N MET A 174 8.17 11.07 6.10
CA MET A 174 7.70 11.51 7.41
C MET A 174 8.74 12.38 8.15
N ASP A 175 10.01 12.32 7.74
CA ASP A 175 11.12 13.05 8.35
C ASP A 175 11.47 14.30 7.53
N THR A 176 11.33 15.46 8.16
CA THR A 176 11.49 16.78 7.51
C THR A 176 12.94 17.14 7.19
N HIS A 177 13.92 16.28 7.48
CA HIS A 177 15.33 16.52 7.20
C HIS A 177 15.96 15.40 6.36
N PHE A 178 16.70 15.79 5.33
CA PHE A 178 17.57 14.93 4.56
C PHE A 178 18.57 14.26 5.49
N ILE A 179 18.70 12.93 5.44
CA ILE A 179 19.88 12.25 5.96
C ILE A 179 20.68 11.72 4.78
N ARG A 180 21.84 12.33 4.59
CA ARG A 180 22.90 11.90 3.70
C ARG A 180 23.79 10.96 4.51
N TRP A 181 24.07 9.76 4.01
CA TRP A 181 25.03 8.87 4.65
C TRP A 181 26.37 8.96 3.88
N GLU A 182 27.42 9.31 4.62
CA GLU A 182 28.80 8.87 4.36
C GLU A 182 28.97 7.42 4.84
#